data_AF-A0A1H3GS38-F1
#
_entry.id   AF-A0A1H3GS38-F1
#
_cell.length_a   1.000
_cell.length_b   1.000
_cell.length_c   1.000
_cell.angle_alpha   90.00
_cell.angle_beta   90.00
_cell.angle_gamma   90.00
#
_symmetry.space_group_name_H-M   'P 1'
#
loop_
_entity.id
_entity.type
_entity.pdbx_description
1 polymer ?
#
loop_
_entity_poly.entity_id
_entity_poly.type
_entity_poly.pdbx_seq_one_letter_code
_entity_poly.pdbx_strand_id
1 'polypeptide(L)' 'MEHKKTTGKCPICGKKNHCGYGGDCWCNGEVFPAEIFRLVPAEHLGKSCICKACLAWFKESQRCET' A
#
# COMPACT_ATOMS: atom_id res chain seq x y z
N MET A 1 -17.44 -2.12 -22.26
CA MET A 1 -17.31 -2.44 -20.82
C MET A 1 -16.02 -1.81 -20.35
N GLU A 2 -16.10 -0.74 -19.57
CA GLU A 2 -14.92 0.01 -19.12
C GLU A 2 -14.11 -0.84 -18.14
N HIS A 3 -12.94 -1.32 -18.58
CA HIS A 3 -11.91 -1.87 -17.70
C HIS A 3 -11.35 -0.71 -16.87
N LYS A 4 -12.07 -0.29 -15.84
CA LYS A 4 -11.67 0.76 -14.91
C LYS A 4 -10.50 0.23 -14.07
N LYS A 5 -9.29 0.30 -14.65
CA LYS A 5 -8.01 0.12 -13.97
C LYS A 5 -7.94 1.11 -12.82
N THR A 6 -8.25 0.68 -11.61
CA THR A 6 -7.95 1.39 -10.36
C THR A 6 -6.46 1.28 -10.00
N THR A 7 -5.57 1.33 -11.00
CA THR A 7 -4.12 1.09 -10.86
C THR A 7 -3.40 2.29 -10.31
N GLY A 8 -3.78 2.69 -9.10
CA GLY A 8 -3.14 3.80 -8.43
C GLY A 8 -3.76 4.18 -7.11
N LYS A 9 -4.69 3.42 -6.52
CA LYS A 9 -5.26 3.75 -5.22
C LYS A 9 -4.74 2.81 -4.13
N CYS A 10 -4.39 3.39 -2.98
CA CYS A 10 -4.04 2.66 -1.78
C CYS A 10 -5.29 1.95 -1.24
N PRO A 11 -5.23 0.65 -0.95
CA PRO A 11 -6.37 -0.08 -0.42
C PRO A 11 -6.71 0.27 1.03
N ILE A 12 -5.80 0.94 1.75
CA ILE A 12 -5.99 1.35 3.15
C ILE A 12 -6.71 2.71 3.22
N CYS A 13 -6.26 3.71 2.44
CA CYS A 13 -6.77 5.07 2.55
C CYS A 13 -7.52 5.59 1.31
N GLY A 14 -7.61 4.79 0.24
CA GLY A 14 -8.27 5.16 -1.02
C GLY A 14 -7.58 6.27 -1.84
N LYS A 15 -6.54 6.92 -1.31
CA LYS A 15 -5.74 7.95 -1.99
C LYS A 15 -4.79 7.35 -3.01
N LYS A 16 -4.15 8.19 -3.83
CA LYS A 16 -3.18 7.70 -4.81
C LYS A 16 -2.01 6.98 -4.12
N ASN A 17 -1.65 5.78 -4.57
CA ASN A 17 -0.52 5.02 -4.04
C ASN A 17 0.83 5.44 -4.64
N HIS A 18 0.81 6.18 -5.75
CA HIS A 18 2.00 6.60 -6.49
C HIS A 18 2.95 5.43 -6.80
N CYS A 19 2.39 4.23 -7.01
CA CYS A 19 3.17 3.07 -7.42
C CYS A 19 3.30 3.05 -8.94
N GLY A 20 4.53 3.17 -9.44
CA GLY A 20 4.84 2.99 -10.85
C GLY A 20 4.95 1.51 -11.18
N TYR A 21 3.90 0.91 -11.74
CA TYR A 21 3.97 -0.48 -12.21
C TYR A 21 4.90 -0.56 -13.43
N GLY A 22 5.96 -1.36 -13.37
CA GLY A 22 6.87 -1.60 -14.50
C GLY A 22 8.18 -0.79 -14.53
N GLY A 23 8.63 -0.24 -13.40
CA GLY A 23 9.93 0.44 -13.29
C GLY A 23 10.42 0.56 -11.84
N ASP A 24 11.34 1.50 -11.59
CA ASP A 24 11.78 1.86 -10.24
C ASP A 24 10.63 2.52 -9.47
N CYS A 25 9.99 1.73 -8.61
CA CYS A 25 9.00 2.23 -7.68
C CYS A 25 9.62 2.34 -6.29
N TRP A 26 9.27 3.39 -5.55
CA TRP A 26 9.68 3.59 -4.16
C TRP A 26 9.38 2.37 -3.27
N CYS A 27 8.35 1.57 -3.60
CA CYS A 27 7.99 0.39 -2.81
C CYS A 27 9.01 -0.75 -2.91
N ASN A 28 9.87 -0.76 -3.93
CA ASN A 28 10.89 -1.81 -4.11
C ASN A 28 12.00 -1.71 -3.06
N GLY A 29 12.28 -0.50 -2.56
CA GLY A 29 13.28 -0.24 -1.53
C GLY A 29 12.73 -0.24 -0.10
N GLU A 30 11.46 -0.60 0.09
CA GLU A 30 10.78 -0.50 1.38
C GLU A 30 10.38 -1.87 1.91
N VAL A 31 10.53 -2.06 3.22
CA VAL A 31 10.02 -3.24 3.92
C VAL A 31 8.60 -2.99 4.41
N PHE A 32 7.70 -3.91 4.09
CA PHE A 32 6.30 -3.93 4.54
C PHE A 32 6.15 -4.95 5.66
N PRO A 33 5.87 -4.52 6.92
CA PRO A 33 5.58 -5.46 8.01
C PRO A 33 4.35 -6.30 7.70
N ALA A 34 4.32 -7.58 8.09
CA ALA A 34 3.25 -8.50 7.74
C ALA A 34 1.86 -8.02 8.22
N GLU A 35 1.85 -7.30 9.33
CA GLU A 35 0.66 -6.80 10.00
C GLU A 35 -0.05 -5.72 9.18
N ILE A 36 0.67 -4.96 8.34
CA ILE A 36 0.04 -3.92 7.50
C ILE A 36 -0.92 -4.54 6.47
N PHE A 37 -0.65 -5.78 6.05
CA PHE A 37 -1.51 -6.50 5.11
C PHE A 37 -2.83 -6.92 5.74
N ARG A 38 -2.93 -7.01 7.08
CA ARG A 38 -4.20 -7.23 7.78
C ARG A 38 -5.16 -6.03 7.65
N LEU A 39 -4.63 -4.84 7.38
CA LEU A 39 -5.42 -3.64 7.12
C LEU A 39 -5.92 -3.57 5.66
N VAL A 40 -5.44 -4.44 4.78
CA VAL A 40 -5.83 -4.47 3.38
C VAL A 40 -7.04 -5.39 3.21
N PRO A 41 -8.15 -4.92 2.61
CA PRO A 41 -9.28 -5.79 2.28
C PRO A 41 -8.84 -6.95 1.39
N ALA A 42 -9.34 -8.16 1.65
CA ALA A 42 -8.94 -9.38 0.94
C ALA A 42 -9.11 -9.26 -0.59
N GLU A 43 -10.12 -8.51 -1.03
CA GLU A 43 -10.38 -8.24 -2.45
C GLU A 43 -9.25 -7.48 -3.16
N HIS A 44 -8.48 -6.69 -2.41
CA HIS A 44 -7.39 -5.84 -2.88
C HIS A 44 -6.00 -6.37 -2.54
N LEU A 45 -5.92 -7.41 -1.69
CA LEU A 45 -4.65 -8.03 -1.30
C LEU A 45 -3.96 -8.65 -2.54
N GLY A 46 -2.69 -8.31 -2.73
CA GLY A 46 -1.92 -8.73 -3.91
C GLY A 46 -2.33 -8.08 -5.24
N LYS A 47 -3.36 -7.21 -5.25
CA LYS A 47 -3.85 -6.53 -6.46
C LYS A 47 -3.54 -5.04 -6.49
N SER A 48 -3.43 -4.40 -5.32
CA SER A 48 -3.19 -2.96 -5.17
C SER A 48 -2.05 -2.68 -4.20
N CYS A 49 -1.14 -1.78 -4.58
CA CYS A 49 -0.03 -1.39 -3.71
C CYS A 49 -0.48 -0.39 -2.63
N ILE A 50 0.08 -0.54 -1.43
CA ILE A 50 -0.08 0.39 -0.30
C ILE A 50 0.73 1.66 -0.61
N CYS A 51 0.24 2.84 -0.21
CA CYS A 51 0.97 4.10 -0.39
C CYS A 51 2.05 4.32 0.68
N LYS A 52 3.06 5.13 0.34
CA LYS A 52 4.16 5.46 1.25
C LYS A 52 3.68 6.06 2.57
N ALA A 53 2.64 6.90 2.53
CA ALA A 53 2.07 7.52 3.73
C ALA A 53 1.44 6.48 4.69
N CYS A 54 0.69 5.50 4.16
CA CYS A 54 0.13 4.44 5.00
C CYS A 54 1.21 3.53 5.57
N LEU A 55 2.25 3.24 4.79
CA LEU A 55 3.40 2.48 5.28
C LEU A 55 4.14 3.23 6.41
N ALA A 56 4.43 4.51 6.22
CA ALA A 56 5.10 5.34 7.21
C ALA A 56 4.28 5.44 8.50
N TRP A 57 2.99 5.77 8.39
CA TRP A 57 2.07 5.82 9.54
C TRP A 57 2.03 4.49 10.31
N PHE A 58 2.03 3.37 9.60
CA PHE A 58 2.01 2.05 10.23
C PHE A 58 3.32 1.76 10.98
N LYS A 59 4.47 2.07 10.36
CA LYS A 59 5.79 1.93 10.98
C LYS A 59 5.94 2.83 12.22
N GLU A 60 5.39 4.05 12.18
CA GLU A 60 5.37 4.97 13.32
C GLU A 60 4.47 4.47 14.45
N SER A 61 3.29 3.93 14.11
CA SER A 61 2.34 3.42 15.10
C SER A 61 2.86 2.19 15.83
N GLN A 62 3.66 1.33 15.18
CA GLN A 62 4.32 0.19 15.84
C GLN A 62 5.47 0.59 16.78
N ARG A 63 5.92 1.86 16.78
CA ARG A 63 7.02 2.33 17.64
C ARG A 63 6.57 2.81 19.03
N CYS A 64 5.28 2.69 19.37
CA CYS A 64 4.74 3.03 20.69
C CYS A 64 4.43 1.82 21.58
N GLU A 65 4.76 0.60 21.16
CA GLU A 65 4.58 -0.62 21.97
C GLU A 65 5.91 -1.02 22.66
N THR A 66 6.58 -0.04 23.28
CA THR A 66 7.74 -0.27 24.18
C THR A 66 7.52 0.46 25.49
#